data_AF-A0A351G5W0-F1
#
_entry.id   AF-A0A351G5W0-F1
#
_cell.length_a   1.000
_cell.length_b   1.000
_cell.length_c   1.000
_cell.angle_alpha   90.00
_cell.angle_beta   90.00
_cell.angle_gamma   90.00
#
_symmetry.space_group_name_H-M   'P 1'
#
loop_
_entity.id
_entity.type
_entity.pdbx_description
1 polymer ?
#
loop_
_entity_poly.entity_id
_entity_poly.type
_entity_poly.pdbx_seq_one_letter_code
_entity_poly.pdbx_strand_id
1 'polypeptide(L)'
;MIKKISYSVLIAILAAIAGASVVLAENPSSPKHAPDSKRALVGQVLAVSAEQLQVESPNGESHSIALTAETIFRSRQGEPGEPASFSDLEVGMWVAVFQKGDSRGSSSAHLVVLLPADFDPSSRRGKCTLGEIEKINPGQLTFQLLSRSGERITLQVDEGTRFTGGVHSFDELEKGMRVAVCAVTSEDNTLLARWVAAKSENGSGLQKTGGKISQVGDSSITILNRQGDEQTFVITEATRFGSRQGEIHGLEDLETGLVVVILHQPQQDQAVAVLVADQALLKTQRMRGSVQSAGGKHLTIIVGDEKLEFEVDDHTRIRGHGIQDLNDLKNGMQVLVFYIESEDSWLAKGILALPSRTP
;
A
#
# COMPACT_ATOMS: atom_id res chain seq x y z
N MET A 1 49.69 48.60 50.29
CA MET A 1 50.83 48.80 49.37
C MET A 1 50.45 48.11 48.05
N ILE A 2 50.39 48.90 46.95
CA ILE A 2 50.39 48.51 45.52
C ILE A 2 49.18 47.67 45.04
N LYS A 3 48.42 47.98 43.98
CA LYS A 3 48.08 49.17 43.16
C LYS A 3 46.82 48.73 42.39
N LYS A 4 45.78 49.57 42.30
CA LYS A 4 44.73 49.46 41.27
C LYS A 4 45.32 49.89 39.93
N ILE A 5 44.99 49.20 38.82
CA ILE A 5 44.70 49.84 37.51
C ILE A 5 43.64 48.99 36.78
N SER A 6 42.52 49.65 36.50
CA SER A 6 41.47 49.22 35.57
C SER A 6 41.88 49.53 34.13
N TYR A 7 41.44 48.74 33.15
CA TYR A 7 41.10 49.26 31.83
C TYR A 7 39.82 48.61 31.30
N SER A 8 38.83 49.48 31.14
CA SER A 8 37.56 49.32 30.43
C SER A 8 37.76 49.50 28.93
N VAL A 9 36.97 48.80 28.10
CA VAL A 9 36.29 49.19 26.82
C VAL A 9 35.52 47.91 26.42
N LEU A 10 34.19 47.75 26.49
CA LEU A 10 33.01 48.47 25.99
C LEU A 10 32.88 48.48 24.47
N ILE A 11 32.01 47.62 23.92
CA ILE A 11 30.92 47.98 22.98
C ILE A 11 29.79 46.95 23.16
N ALA A 12 28.62 47.49 23.44
CA ALA A 12 27.32 46.84 23.52
C ALA A 12 26.62 46.86 22.15
N ILE A 13 25.63 45.98 21.97
CA ILE A 13 24.29 46.15 21.34
C ILE A 13 23.70 44.72 21.37
N LEU A 14 22.75 44.34 22.24
CA LEU A 14 21.40 44.85 22.56
C LEU A 14 20.38 44.54 21.45
N ALA A 15 19.68 43.41 21.61
CA ALA A 15 18.28 43.29 21.21
C ALA A 15 17.54 42.59 22.35
N ALA A 16 16.66 43.38 22.98
CA ALA A 16 15.95 43.08 24.19
C ALA A 16 14.83 42.07 23.96
N ILE A 17 14.70 41.19 24.95
CA ILE A 17 13.48 40.47 25.27
C ILE A 17 12.50 41.49 25.85
N ALA A 18 11.43 41.80 25.11
CA ALA A 18 10.19 42.36 25.63
C ALA A 18 9.05 41.99 24.68
N GLY A 19 8.00 41.42 25.24
CA GLY A 19 6.92 40.76 24.53
C GLY A 19 6.15 41.63 23.55
N ALA A 20 5.79 41.00 22.44
CA ALA A 20 4.45 41.14 21.88
C ALA A 20 3.84 39.74 21.93
N SER A 21 2.74 39.61 22.65
CA SER A 21 1.81 38.50 22.53
C SER A 21 1.28 38.51 21.09
N VAL A 22 1.94 37.82 20.18
CA VAL A 22 1.32 37.45 18.92
C VAL A 22 0.34 36.35 19.29
N VAL A 23 -0.94 36.68 19.25
CA VAL A 23 -2.00 35.72 19.01
C VAL A 23 -1.58 34.97 17.75
N LEU A 24 -0.96 33.79 17.92
CA LEU A 24 -0.96 32.81 16.85
C LEU A 24 -2.43 32.52 16.62
N ALA A 25 -2.95 33.00 15.49
CA ALA A 25 -4.11 32.38 14.91
C ALA A 25 -3.81 30.87 14.89
N GLU A 26 -4.64 30.11 15.59
CA GLU A 26 -4.74 28.67 15.41
C GLU A 26 -4.97 28.46 13.91
N ASN A 27 -3.89 28.15 13.20
CA ASN A 27 -4.00 27.63 11.86
C ASN A 27 -4.83 26.35 12.03
N PRO A 28 -6.02 26.24 11.43
CA PRO A 28 -6.86 25.07 11.62
C PRO A 28 -6.03 23.87 11.23
N SER A 29 -5.75 23.03 12.23
CA SER A 29 -4.96 21.82 12.11
C SER A 29 -5.34 21.11 10.83
N SER A 30 -4.38 21.01 9.90
CA SER A 30 -4.55 20.22 8.69
C SER A 30 -5.12 18.86 9.07
N PRO A 31 -6.09 18.34 8.30
CA PRO A 31 -6.80 17.11 8.65
C PRO A 31 -5.78 16.01 9.00
N LYS A 32 -5.91 15.45 10.21
CA LYS A 32 -5.09 14.35 10.71
C LYS A 32 -5.22 13.18 9.73
N HIS A 33 -4.29 13.07 8.80
CA HIS A 33 -4.15 11.89 7.96
C HIS A 33 -3.82 10.69 8.86
N ALA A 34 -4.58 9.60 8.71
CA ALA A 34 -4.38 8.37 9.46
C ALA A 34 -2.92 7.86 9.31
N PRO A 35 -2.26 7.48 10.42
CA PRO A 35 -0.87 7.03 10.40
C PRO A 35 -0.83 5.54 10.06
N ASP A 36 -1.11 5.15 8.81
CA ASP A 36 -0.97 3.72 8.44
C ASP A 36 -0.57 3.45 7.00
N SER A 37 0.26 4.32 6.42
CA SER A 37 1.12 3.89 5.33
C SER A 37 2.54 4.26 5.67
N LYS A 38 3.42 3.27 5.69
CA LYS A 38 4.88 3.40 5.77
C LYS A 38 5.38 4.20 4.55
N ARG A 39 5.03 5.49 4.47
CA ARG A 39 5.44 6.38 3.40
C ARG A 39 6.87 6.81 3.72
N ALA A 40 7.77 6.49 2.80
CA ALA A 40 9.07 7.12 2.79
C ALA A 40 8.88 8.59 2.45
N LEU A 41 9.32 9.47 3.34
CA LEU A 41 9.51 10.87 3.04
C LEU A 41 10.80 11.02 2.24
N VAL A 42 10.79 11.80 1.17
CA VAL A 42 11.97 12.07 0.34
C VAL A 42 12.19 13.56 0.37
N GLY A 43 13.41 13.98 0.64
CA GLY A 43 13.72 15.40 0.73
C GLY A 43 15.21 15.69 0.76
N GLN A 44 15.54 16.96 0.57
CA GLN A 44 16.88 17.49 0.75
C GLN A 44 17.08 17.89 2.21
N VAL A 45 18.21 17.54 2.81
CA VAL A 45 18.54 17.88 4.20
C VAL A 45 18.74 19.39 4.32
N LEU A 46 17.91 20.05 5.12
CA LEU A 46 18.04 21.47 5.44
C LEU A 46 18.92 21.70 6.67
N ALA A 47 18.73 20.87 7.69
CA ALA A 47 19.47 20.94 8.94
C ALA A 47 19.54 19.55 9.58
N VAL A 48 20.65 19.28 10.25
CA VAL A 48 20.89 18.05 10.99
C VAL A 48 21.36 18.36 12.40
N SER A 49 20.76 17.70 13.38
CA SER A 49 21.16 17.72 14.79
C SER A 49 21.12 16.30 15.35
N ALA A 50 21.66 16.09 16.55
CA ALA A 50 21.73 14.76 17.17
C ALA A 50 20.35 14.08 17.36
N GLU A 51 19.28 14.87 17.49
CA GLU A 51 17.93 14.36 17.79
C GLU A 51 16.92 14.66 16.68
N GLN A 52 17.27 15.50 15.70
CA GLN A 52 16.34 15.94 14.67
C GLN A 52 17.01 16.09 13.31
N LEU A 53 16.30 15.62 12.29
CA LEU A 53 16.60 15.81 10.88
C LEU A 53 15.50 16.67 10.25
N GLN A 54 15.88 17.82 9.68
CA GLN A 54 14.98 18.64 8.89
C GLN A 54 15.22 18.39 7.40
N VAL A 55 14.15 18.04 6.69
CA VAL A 55 14.19 17.79 5.25
C VAL A 55 13.15 18.64 4.53
N GLU A 56 13.52 19.17 3.36
CA GLU A 56 12.60 19.82 2.43
C GLU A 56 12.21 18.83 1.34
N SER A 57 10.92 18.56 1.21
CA SER A 57 10.40 17.70 0.16
C SER A 57 10.50 18.38 -1.23
N PRO A 58 10.40 17.63 -2.34
CA PRO A 58 10.41 18.20 -3.69
C PRO A 58 9.27 19.20 -4.00
N ASN A 59 8.24 19.29 -3.17
CA ASN A 59 7.17 20.29 -3.26
C ASN A 59 7.43 21.53 -2.39
N GLY A 60 8.60 21.63 -1.74
CA GLY A 60 8.97 22.77 -0.89
C GLY A 60 8.39 22.70 0.53
N GLU A 61 7.82 21.56 0.94
CA GLU A 61 7.33 21.38 2.31
C GLU A 61 8.48 20.97 3.23
N SER A 62 8.64 21.69 4.33
CA SER A 62 9.64 21.37 5.35
C SER A 62 9.08 20.40 6.38
N HIS A 63 9.84 19.35 6.69
CA HIS A 63 9.49 18.34 7.66
C HIS A 63 10.60 18.19 8.70
N SER A 64 10.23 18.22 9.98
CA SER A 64 11.14 17.89 11.09
C SER A 64 10.86 16.48 11.58
N ILE A 65 11.91 15.67 11.70
CA ILE A 65 11.82 14.23 11.97
C ILE A 65 12.74 13.91 13.13
N ALA A 66 12.21 13.24 14.17
CA ALA A 66 13.02 12.80 15.29
C ALA A 66 13.96 11.66 14.88
N LEU A 67 15.25 11.80 15.21
CA LEU A 67 16.25 10.74 15.12
C LEU A 67 16.39 10.09 16.50
N THR A 68 16.53 8.76 16.53
CA THR A 68 16.74 8.01 17.76
C THR A 68 17.94 7.10 17.63
N ALA A 69 18.38 6.50 18.73
CA ALA A 69 19.43 5.48 18.70
C ALA A 69 19.05 4.22 17.88
N GLU A 70 17.77 4.03 17.57
CA GLU A 70 17.27 2.94 16.73
C GLU A 70 17.23 3.29 15.24
N THR A 71 17.54 4.53 14.86
CA THR A 71 17.55 4.95 13.45
C THR A 71 18.70 4.27 12.71
N ILE A 72 18.35 3.48 11.71
CA ILE A 72 19.33 2.80 10.84
C ILE A 72 19.67 3.73 9.67
N PHE A 73 20.95 3.82 9.32
CA PHE A 73 21.41 4.57 8.15
C PHE A 73 21.90 3.60 7.07
N ARG A 74 21.56 3.89 5.81
CA ARG A 74 22.05 3.12 4.65
C ARG A 74 22.44 4.06 3.52
N SER A 75 23.52 3.75 2.84
CA SER A 75 23.88 4.46 1.61
C SER A 75 23.36 3.70 0.40
N ARG A 76 22.91 4.45 -0.62
CA ARG A 76 22.81 3.94 -2.00
C ARG A 76 24.06 4.24 -2.83
N GLN A 77 24.97 5.06 -2.30
CA GLN A 77 26.29 5.29 -2.87
C GLN A 77 27.26 4.28 -2.27
N GLY A 78 27.93 3.46 -3.10
CA GLY A 78 28.91 2.47 -2.63
C GLY A 78 28.52 1.02 -2.94
N GLU A 79 29.34 0.08 -2.47
CA GLU A 79 29.06 -1.35 -2.66
C GLU A 79 27.80 -1.78 -1.89
N PRO A 80 26.96 -2.68 -2.46
CA PRO A 80 25.75 -3.16 -1.79
C PRO A 80 26.06 -3.72 -0.40
N GLY A 81 25.62 -3.02 0.64
CA GLY A 81 25.77 -3.45 2.03
C GLY A 81 26.73 -2.60 2.87
N GLU A 82 27.41 -1.60 2.30
CA GLU A 82 28.18 -0.65 3.10
C GLU A 82 27.24 0.11 4.07
N PRO A 83 27.50 0.04 5.39
CA PRO A 83 26.71 0.75 6.36
C PRO A 83 26.99 2.25 6.23
N ALA A 84 25.93 3.05 6.18
CA ALA A 84 26.05 4.48 6.41
C ALA A 84 25.87 4.78 7.90
N SER A 85 26.23 6.00 8.29
CA SER A 85 26.12 6.50 9.65
C SER A 85 25.51 7.90 9.67
N PHE A 86 25.20 8.39 10.87
CA PHE A 86 24.71 9.75 11.06
C PHE A 86 25.74 10.82 10.64
N SER A 87 27.04 10.55 10.80
CA SER A 87 28.10 11.51 10.40
C SER A 87 28.23 11.70 8.90
N ASP A 88 27.62 10.81 8.11
CA ASP A 88 27.62 10.91 6.64
C ASP A 88 26.47 11.81 6.13
N LEU A 89 25.63 12.36 7.02
CA LEU A 89 24.58 13.30 6.66
C LEU A 89 25.13 14.73 6.59
N GLU A 90 25.00 15.35 5.42
CA GLU A 90 25.34 16.75 5.20
C GLU A 90 24.11 17.55 4.74
N VAL A 91 24.10 18.85 5.06
CA VAL A 91 23.10 19.78 4.53
C VAL A 91 23.23 19.84 3.01
N GLY A 92 22.09 19.78 2.32
CA GLY A 92 22.02 19.73 0.86
C GLY A 92 21.96 18.31 0.28
N MET A 93 22.20 17.26 1.07
CA MET A 93 22.06 15.88 0.60
C MET A 93 20.61 15.46 0.43
N TRP A 94 20.35 14.61 -0.57
CA TRP A 94 19.04 13.97 -0.72
C TRP A 94 18.95 12.71 0.12
N VAL A 95 17.84 12.56 0.85
CA VAL A 95 17.58 11.41 1.71
C VAL A 95 16.18 10.86 1.50
N ALA A 96 16.00 9.57 1.78
CA ALA A 96 14.70 8.95 1.96
C ALA A 96 14.55 8.46 3.40
N VAL A 97 13.58 9.02 4.13
CA VAL A 97 13.34 8.75 5.54
C VAL A 97 12.07 7.92 5.69
N PHE A 98 12.22 6.70 6.20
CA PHE A 98 11.12 5.81 6.53
C PHE A 98 10.78 6.00 8.00
N GLN A 99 9.59 6.52 8.25
CA GLN A 99 9.12 6.83 9.60
C GLN A 99 8.39 5.63 10.21
N LYS A 100 8.52 5.48 11.52
CA LYS A 100 7.69 4.62 12.34
C LYS A 100 6.82 5.52 13.21
N GLY A 101 5.52 5.50 12.94
CA GLY A 101 4.55 6.19 13.78
C GLY A 101 4.40 5.46 15.11
N ASP A 102 4.31 6.20 16.20
CA ASP A 102 3.84 5.67 17.47
C ASP A 102 2.32 5.84 17.60
N SER A 103 1.73 5.19 18.61
CA SER A 103 0.30 5.26 18.89
C SER A 103 -0.18 6.65 19.35
N ARG A 104 0.75 7.58 19.62
CA ARG A 104 0.49 8.96 20.04
C ARG A 104 0.58 9.96 18.88
N GLY A 105 0.87 9.49 17.67
CA GLY A 105 1.00 10.31 16.48
C GLY A 105 2.37 11.00 16.34
N SER A 106 3.33 10.69 17.21
CA SER A 106 4.73 11.07 16.98
C SER A 106 5.33 10.15 15.93
N SER A 107 6.21 10.69 15.09
CA SER A 107 6.90 9.93 14.04
C SER A 107 8.41 10.07 14.23
N SER A 108 9.10 8.95 14.44
CA SER A 108 10.56 8.90 14.46
C SER A 108 11.09 8.21 13.20
N ALA A 109 12.29 8.58 12.78
CA ALA A 109 12.98 7.91 11.68
C ALA A 109 13.40 6.50 12.12
N HIS A 110 12.94 5.49 11.40
CA HIS A 110 13.40 4.12 11.59
C HIS A 110 14.55 3.77 10.65
N LEU A 111 14.49 4.28 9.41
CA LEU A 111 15.54 4.09 8.41
C LEU A 111 15.73 5.39 7.63
N VAL A 112 16.97 5.85 7.53
CA VAL A 112 17.40 6.95 6.67
C VAL A 112 18.29 6.38 5.57
N VAL A 113 17.88 6.57 4.32
CA VAL A 113 18.66 6.15 3.16
C VAL A 113 19.27 7.38 2.49
N LEU A 114 20.60 7.46 2.48
CA LEU A 114 21.36 8.49 1.79
C LEU A 114 21.28 8.20 0.28
N LEU A 115 20.78 9.17 -0.48
CA LEU A 115 20.63 9.05 -1.93
C LEU A 115 21.89 9.54 -2.64
N PRO A 116 22.12 9.12 -3.89
CA PRO A 116 23.21 9.63 -4.73
C PRO A 116 23.25 11.17 -4.80
N ALA A 117 24.44 11.77 -4.92
CA ALA A 117 24.58 13.23 -4.96
C ALA A 117 23.95 13.84 -6.22
N ASP A 118 23.91 13.05 -7.30
CA ASP A 118 23.22 13.31 -8.56
C ASP A 118 21.73 12.89 -8.53
N PHE A 119 21.18 12.57 -7.35
CA PHE A 119 19.77 12.22 -7.22
C PHE A 119 18.86 13.38 -7.66
N ASP A 120 18.14 13.17 -8.75
CA ASP A 120 17.10 14.07 -9.20
C ASP A 120 15.74 13.65 -8.62
N PRO A 121 15.09 14.45 -7.75
CA PRO A 121 13.75 14.16 -7.23
C PRO A 121 12.68 14.08 -8.32
N SER A 122 12.90 14.74 -9.46
CA SER A 122 11.97 14.72 -10.59
C SER A 122 11.94 13.34 -11.26
N SER A 123 13.10 12.67 -11.34
CA SER A 123 13.23 11.28 -11.82
C SER A 123 12.46 10.26 -10.97
N ARG A 124 12.18 10.58 -9.68
CA ARG A 124 11.36 9.74 -8.80
C ARG A 124 9.88 9.80 -9.10
N ARG A 125 9.42 10.81 -9.85
CA ARG A 125 8.05 10.86 -10.36
C ARG A 125 7.93 9.90 -11.55
N GLY A 126 8.24 8.63 -11.32
CA GLY A 126 7.98 7.60 -12.30
C GLY A 126 6.50 7.64 -12.67
N LYS A 127 6.18 7.73 -13.96
CA LYS A 127 4.81 7.65 -14.44
C LYS A 127 4.37 6.20 -14.29
N CYS A 128 3.58 5.93 -13.26
CA CYS A 128 2.91 4.63 -13.12
C CYS A 128 1.58 4.66 -13.89
N THR A 129 1.45 3.81 -14.91
CA THR A 129 0.25 3.71 -15.73
C THR A 129 -0.22 2.27 -15.81
N LEU A 130 -1.54 2.08 -15.81
CA LEU A 130 -2.17 0.79 -16.10
C LEU A 130 -2.85 0.88 -17.46
N GLY A 131 -2.62 -0.13 -18.30
CA GLY A 131 -3.18 -0.19 -19.64
C GLY A 131 -3.14 -1.59 -20.24
N GLU A 132 -3.39 -1.65 -21.53
CA GLU A 132 -3.33 -2.87 -22.35
C GLU A 132 -2.21 -2.73 -23.39
N ILE A 133 -1.43 -3.78 -23.61
CA ILE A 133 -0.35 -3.75 -24.60
C ILE A 133 -0.96 -3.81 -26.01
N GLU A 134 -0.76 -2.76 -26.80
CA GLU A 134 -1.27 -2.67 -28.18
C GLU A 134 -0.24 -3.19 -29.21
N LYS A 135 1.06 -2.98 -28.93
CA LYS A 135 2.17 -3.33 -29.82
C LYS A 135 3.42 -3.67 -29.03
N ILE A 136 4.20 -4.64 -29.53
CA ILE A 136 5.52 -5.01 -28.99
C ILE A 136 6.53 -4.94 -30.14
N ASN A 137 7.71 -4.40 -29.87
CA ASN A 137 8.84 -4.38 -30.79
C ASN A 137 10.07 -5.00 -30.11
N PRO A 138 10.27 -6.33 -30.26
CA PRO A 138 11.38 -7.03 -29.62
C PRO A 138 12.75 -6.52 -30.03
N GLY A 139 12.92 -6.13 -31.31
CA GLY A 139 14.19 -5.62 -31.81
C GLY A 139 14.64 -4.30 -31.18
N GLN A 140 13.73 -3.57 -30.53
CA GLN A 140 14.03 -2.33 -29.82
C GLN A 140 13.80 -2.44 -28.30
N LEU A 141 13.38 -3.61 -27.80
CA LEU A 141 12.92 -3.80 -26.42
C LEU A 141 11.91 -2.72 -26.01
N THR A 142 10.98 -2.38 -26.92
CA THR A 142 9.91 -1.42 -26.64
C THR A 142 8.53 -2.06 -26.75
N PHE A 143 7.58 -1.54 -25.98
CA PHE A 143 6.17 -1.88 -26.14
C PHE A 143 5.29 -0.62 -26.01
N GLN A 144 4.13 -0.66 -26.63
CA GLN A 144 3.14 0.42 -26.56
C GLN A 144 1.97 -0.01 -25.68
N LEU A 145 1.67 0.84 -24.71
CA LEU A 145 0.59 0.69 -23.75
C LEU A 145 -0.54 1.64 -24.13
N LEU A 146 -1.75 1.11 -24.30
CA LEU A 146 -2.97 1.89 -24.34
C LEU A 146 -3.48 2.05 -22.90
N SER A 147 -3.33 3.25 -22.35
CA SER A 147 -3.78 3.55 -20.99
C SER A 147 -5.31 3.49 -20.88
N ARG A 148 -5.82 3.43 -19.65
CA ARG A 148 -7.28 3.52 -19.41
C ARG A 148 -7.92 4.83 -19.88
N SER A 149 -7.15 5.90 -20.02
CA SER A 149 -7.65 7.19 -20.56
C SER A 149 -7.61 7.25 -22.09
N GLY A 150 -7.13 6.19 -22.76
CA GLY A 150 -6.96 6.16 -24.21
C GLY A 150 -5.64 6.75 -24.70
N GLU A 151 -4.73 7.13 -23.81
CA GLU A 151 -3.39 7.61 -24.17
C GLU A 151 -2.52 6.44 -24.63
N ARG A 152 -1.82 6.59 -25.75
CA ARG A 152 -0.80 5.64 -26.21
C ARG A 152 0.57 6.04 -25.70
N ILE A 153 1.20 5.15 -24.95
CA ILE A 153 2.49 5.40 -24.30
C ILE A 153 3.50 4.38 -24.82
N THR A 154 4.61 4.82 -25.39
CA THR A 154 5.71 3.94 -25.77
C THR A 154 6.70 3.83 -24.62
N LEU A 155 7.02 2.60 -24.23
CA LEU A 155 7.87 2.27 -23.09
C LEU A 155 9.06 1.43 -23.59
N GLN A 156 10.26 1.79 -23.14
CA GLN A 156 11.48 1.01 -23.35
C GLN A 156 11.75 0.14 -22.13
N VAL A 157 12.34 -1.02 -22.37
CA VAL A 157 12.79 -1.98 -21.36
C VAL A 157 14.29 -2.17 -21.48
N ASP A 158 14.94 -2.32 -20.34
CA ASP A 158 16.37 -2.61 -20.20
C ASP A 158 16.60 -3.71 -19.15
N GLU A 159 17.87 -4.04 -18.91
CA GLU A 159 18.28 -4.99 -17.87
C GLU A 159 17.89 -4.55 -16.44
N GLY A 160 17.65 -3.25 -16.23
CA GLY A 160 17.17 -2.70 -14.97
C GLY A 160 15.65 -2.85 -14.77
N THR A 161 14.91 -3.31 -15.77
CA THR A 161 13.46 -3.46 -15.71
C THR A 161 13.07 -4.71 -14.93
N ARG A 162 12.27 -4.55 -13.87
CA ARG A 162 11.78 -5.66 -13.06
C ARG A 162 10.40 -6.13 -13.52
N PHE A 163 10.27 -7.43 -13.78
CA PHE A 163 9.01 -8.06 -14.17
C PHE A 163 8.34 -8.78 -13.00
N THR A 164 7.01 -8.70 -12.90
CA THR A 164 6.22 -9.41 -11.89
C THR A 164 4.78 -9.66 -12.35
N GLY A 165 3.95 -10.27 -11.49
CA GLY A 165 2.52 -10.48 -11.74
C GLY A 165 2.18 -11.74 -12.54
N GLY A 166 3.17 -12.57 -12.86
CA GLY A 166 3.02 -13.74 -13.73
C GLY A 166 3.73 -13.59 -15.08
N VAL A 167 4.52 -12.52 -15.25
CA VAL A 167 5.56 -12.41 -16.27
C VAL A 167 6.91 -12.21 -15.62
N HIS A 168 7.96 -12.79 -16.20
CA HIS A 168 9.33 -12.76 -15.68
C HIS A 168 10.33 -12.10 -16.63
N SER A 169 9.93 -11.84 -17.86
CA SER A 169 10.79 -11.27 -18.91
C SER A 169 9.98 -10.45 -19.91
N PHE A 170 10.69 -9.71 -20.78
CA PHE A 170 10.08 -8.97 -21.88
C PHE A 170 9.41 -9.89 -22.90
N ASP A 171 9.99 -11.06 -23.15
CA ASP A 171 9.52 -12.02 -24.17
C ASP A 171 8.18 -12.68 -23.80
N GLU A 172 7.81 -12.64 -22.52
CA GLU A 172 6.52 -13.11 -22.02
C GLU A 172 5.41 -12.07 -22.16
N LEU A 173 5.72 -10.85 -22.59
CA LEU A 173 4.70 -9.86 -22.88
C LEU A 173 4.02 -10.18 -24.21
N GLU A 174 2.69 -10.09 -24.23
CA GLU A 174 1.89 -10.30 -25.43
C GLU A 174 0.94 -9.13 -25.68
N LYS A 175 0.58 -8.92 -26.95
CA LYS A 175 -0.46 -7.97 -27.33
C LYS A 175 -1.79 -8.37 -26.66
N GLY A 176 -2.49 -7.41 -26.08
CA GLY A 176 -3.73 -7.61 -25.33
C GLY A 176 -3.52 -7.83 -23.83
N MET A 177 -2.29 -8.06 -23.37
CA MET A 177 -2.03 -8.19 -21.94
C MET A 177 -2.28 -6.89 -21.20
N ARG A 178 -2.99 -6.99 -20.07
CA ARG A 178 -3.16 -5.87 -19.14
C ARG A 178 -1.97 -5.77 -18.21
N VAL A 179 -1.31 -4.62 -18.25
CA VAL A 179 -0.08 -4.37 -17.48
C VAL A 179 -0.17 -3.10 -16.67
N ALA A 180 0.50 -3.11 -15.51
CA ALA A 180 0.83 -1.93 -14.75
C ALA A 180 2.34 -1.68 -14.90
N VAL A 181 2.70 -0.47 -15.30
CA VAL A 181 4.09 -0.10 -15.59
C VAL A 181 4.43 1.14 -14.81
N CYS A 182 5.57 1.15 -14.12
CA CYS A 182 6.18 2.36 -13.60
C CYS A 182 7.43 2.65 -14.39
N ALA A 183 7.44 3.78 -15.09
CA ALA A 183 8.55 4.20 -15.95
C ALA A 183 9.11 5.54 -15.50
N VAL A 184 10.41 5.73 -15.72
CA VAL A 184 11.10 7.00 -15.51
C VAL A 184 11.41 7.62 -16.86
N THR A 185 11.39 8.95 -16.96
CA THR A 185 11.85 9.64 -18.15
C THR A 185 13.38 9.62 -18.17
N SER A 186 13.95 9.12 -19.26
CA SER A 186 15.38 9.13 -19.54
C SER A 186 15.84 10.52 -20.01
N GLU A 187 17.16 10.74 -20.11
CA GLU A 187 17.75 12.01 -20.56
C GLU A 187 17.30 12.40 -21.99
N ASP A 188 17.06 11.41 -22.84
CA ASP A 188 16.54 11.56 -24.21
C ASP A 188 15.01 11.70 -24.27
N ASN A 189 14.36 11.91 -23.12
CA ASN A 189 12.91 12.05 -22.96
C ASN A 189 12.12 10.78 -23.35
N THR A 190 12.78 9.61 -23.42
CA THR A 190 12.09 8.32 -23.56
C THR A 190 11.60 7.81 -22.21
N LEU A 191 10.52 7.01 -22.20
CA LEU A 191 10.02 6.40 -20.96
C LEU A 191 10.63 5.02 -20.78
N LEU A 192 11.56 4.93 -19.83
CA LEU A 192 12.23 3.69 -19.45
C LEU A 192 11.46 3.01 -18.33
N ALA A 193 10.86 1.86 -18.62
CA ALA A 193 10.18 1.04 -17.63
C ALA A 193 11.19 0.59 -16.56
N ARG A 194 10.86 0.79 -15.29
CA ARG A 194 11.64 0.24 -14.17
C ARG A 194 10.94 -0.94 -13.53
N TRP A 195 9.62 -1.01 -13.68
CA TRP A 195 8.80 -2.08 -13.17
C TRP A 195 7.63 -2.34 -14.10
N VAL A 196 7.42 -3.60 -14.47
CA VAL A 196 6.32 -4.08 -15.31
C VAL A 196 5.65 -5.23 -14.58
N ALA A 197 4.36 -5.07 -14.27
CA ALA A 197 3.52 -6.14 -13.75
C ALA A 197 2.45 -6.48 -14.75
N ALA A 198 2.45 -7.72 -15.25
CA ALA A 198 1.41 -8.23 -16.12
C ALA A 198 0.82 -9.47 -15.48
N LYS A 199 -0.51 -9.58 -15.49
CA LYS A 199 -1.14 -10.87 -15.22
C LYS A 199 -1.15 -11.64 -16.53
N SER A 200 -0.24 -12.60 -16.67
CA SER A 200 -0.27 -13.51 -17.82
C SER A 200 -1.64 -14.21 -17.87
N GLU A 201 -2.28 -14.23 -19.03
CA GLU A 201 -3.55 -14.97 -19.22
C GLU A 201 -3.34 -16.48 -19.09
N ASN A 202 -2.12 -16.93 -19.41
CA ASN A 202 -1.63 -18.29 -19.15
C ASN A 202 -0.92 -18.41 -17.78
N GLY A 203 -0.99 -17.36 -16.96
CA GLY A 203 -0.19 -17.24 -15.76
C GLY A 203 -0.53 -18.34 -14.76
N SER A 204 0.53 -19.07 -14.38
CA SER A 204 0.68 -19.96 -13.22
C SER A 204 0.35 -19.30 -11.86
N GLY A 205 -0.34 -18.16 -11.87
CA GLY A 205 -0.81 -17.48 -10.69
C GLY A 205 -1.79 -18.35 -9.94
N LEU A 206 -1.64 -18.38 -8.61
CA LEU A 206 -2.50 -19.16 -7.74
C LEU A 206 -3.97 -18.82 -8.01
N GLN A 207 -4.74 -19.84 -8.36
CA GLN A 207 -6.19 -19.79 -8.37
C GLN A 207 -6.70 -19.88 -6.93
N LYS A 208 -7.91 -19.36 -6.72
CA LYS A 208 -8.57 -19.40 -5.42
C LYS A 208 -9.90 -20.10 -5.59
N THR A 209 -10.10 -21.17 -4.86
CA THR A 209 -11.37 -21.90 -4.84
C THR A 209 -11.86 -21.95 -3.42
N GLY A 210 -13.10 -21.48 -3.20
CA GLY A 210 -13.73 -21.46 -1.89
C GLY A 210 -14.89 -22.46 -1.83
N GLY A 211 -15.03 -23.14 -0.70
CA GLY A 211 -16.08 -24.14 -0.51
C GLY A 211 -16.15 -24.68 0.91
N LYS A 212 -17.12 -25.57 1.14
CA LYS A 212 -17.26 -26.33 2.38
C LYS A 212 -16.56 -27.67 2.24
N ILE A 213 -15.71 -28.08 3.18
CA ILE A 213 -15.07 -29.40 3.15
C ILE A 213 -16.18 -30.47 3.23
N SER A 214 -16.28 -31.32 2.20
CA SER A 214 -17.18 -32.48 2.19
C SER A 214 -16.46 -33.77 2.59
N GLN A 215 -15.16 -33.87 2.34
CA GLN A 215 -14.33 -35.02 2.69
C GLN A 215 -12.90 -34.60 3.03
N VAL A 216 -12.30 -35.27 4.01
CA VAL A 216 -10.86 -35.19 4.33
C VAL A 216 -10.29 -36.60 4.20
N GLY A 217 -9.29 -36.76 3.34
CA GLY A 217 -8.52 -38.00 3.18
C GLY A 217 -7.10 -37.84 3.72
N ASP A 218 -6.27 -38.87 3.57
CA ASP A 218 -4.91 -38.90 4.14
C ASP A 218 -3.97 -37.83 3.53
N SER A 219 -4.16 -37.49 2.26
CA SER A 219 -3.35 -36.50 1.53
C SER A 219 -4.18 -35.65 0.58
N SER A 220 -5.48 -35.50 0.84
CA SER A 220 -6.39 -34.76 -0.02
C SER A 220 -7.57 -34.19 0.75
N ILE A 221 -8.10 -33.07 0.29
CA ILE A 221 -9.38 -32.53 0.76
C ILE A 221 -10.34 -32.35 -0.41
N THR A 222 -11.60 -32.70 -0.20
CA THR A 222 -12.68 -32.42 -1.15
C THR A 222 -13.56 -31.33 -0.60
N ILE A 223 -13.84 -30.31 -1.42
CA ILE A 223 -14.74 -29.22 -1.07
C ILE A 223 -15.94 -29.20 -2.02
N LEU A 224 -17.09 -28.87 -1.47
CA LEU A 224 -18.28 -28.47 -2.21
C LEU A 224 -18.22 -26.95 -2.42
N ASN A 225 -18.07 -26.53 -3.67
CA ASN A 225 -18.02 -25.10 -4.01
C ASN A 225 -19.42 -24.46 -3.93
N ARG A 226 -19.52 -23.15 -4.19
CA ARG A 226 -20.81 -22.43 -4.12
C ARG A 226 -21.80 -22.80 -5.22
N GLN A 227 -21.30 -23.36 -6.32
CA GLN A 227 -22.07 -23.84 -7.46
C GLN A 227 -22.63 -25.25 -7.22
N GLY A 228 -22.18 -25.92 -6.15
CA GLY A 228 -22.55 -27.29 -5.84
C GLY A 228 -21.65 -28.34 -6.50
N ASP A 229 -20.53 -27.94 -7.12
CA ASP A 229 -19.56 -28.89 -7.65
C ASP A 229 -18.58 -29.33 -6.57
N GLU A 230 -18.25 -30.62 -6.56
CA GLU A 230 -17.18 -31.15 -5.72
C GLU A 230 -15.83 -31.02 -6.44
N GLN A 231 -14.83 -30.54 -5.71
CA GLN A 231 -13.45 -30.44 -6.19
C GLN A 231 -12.50 -31.01 -5.14
N THR A 232 -11.63 -31.92 -5.56
CA THR A 232 -10.64 -32.55 -4.69
C THR A 232 -9.27 -31.96 -4.95
N PHE A 233 -8.58 -31.60 -3.88
CA PHE A 233 -7.25 -31.03 -3.92
C PHE A 233 -6.26 -31.92 -3.18
N VAL A 234 -5.12 -32.19 -3.80
CA VAL A 234 -3.99 -32.90 -3.22
C VAL A 234 -3.25 -31.98 -2.27
N ILE A 235 -3.01 -32.49 -1.06
CA ILE A 235 -2.26 -31.83 0.00
C ILE A 235 -0.86 -32.44 0.03
N THR A 236 0.15 -31.59 0.15
CA THR A 236 1.56 -31.99 0.21
C THR A 236 2.25 -31.33 1.39
N GLU A 237 3.47 -31.73 1.71
CA GLU A 237 4.29 -31.09 2.77
C GLU A 237 4.56 -29.60 2.50
N ALA A 238 4.50 -29.16 1.24
CA ALA A 238 4.64 -27.77 0.86
C ALA A 238 3.36 -26.94 1.05
N THR A 239 2.21 -27.60 1.27
CA THR A 239 0.92 -26.94 1.44
C THR A 239 0.89 -26.21 2.78
N ARG A 240 0.60 -24.91 2.74
CA ARG A 240 0.53 -24.08 3.94
C ARG A 240 -0.89 -24.03 4.50
N PHE A 241 -1.01 -24.12 5.82
CA PHE A 241 -2.29 -24.00 6.50
C PHE A 241 -2.38 -22.67 7.24
N GLY A 242 -3.60 -22.16 7.37
CA GLY A 242 -3.84 -21.00 8.21
C GLY A 242 -5.31 -20.82 8.51
N SER A 243 -5.59 -20.24 9.67
CA SER A 243 -6.91 -19.75 10.05
C SER A 243 -6.79 -18.34 10.60
N ARG A 244 -7.93 -17.69 10.79
CA ARG A 244 -7.95 -16.35 11.37
C ARG A 244 -7.46 -16.34 12.83
N GLN A 245 -7.78 -17.38 13.59
CA GLN A 245 -7.36 -17.54 14.99
C GLN A 245 -5.98 -18.20 15.13
N GLY A 246 -5.42 -18.75 14.05
CA GLY A 246 -4.13 -19.44 14.08
C GLY A 246 -4.19 -20.88 14.60
N GLU A 247 -5.39 -21.44 14.75
CA GLU A 247 -5.65 -22.78 15.31
C GLU A 247 -5.41 -23.94 14.33
N ILE A 248 -5.14 -23.65 13.05
CA ILE A 248 -5.00 -24.67 12.00
C ILE A 248 -3.55 -24.71 11.55
N HIS A 249 -2.90 -25.85 11.78
CA HIS A 249 -1.48 -26.09 11.53
C HIS A 249 -1.24 -27.18 10.47
N GLY A 250 -2.19 -28.09 10.29
CA GLY A 250 -2.06 -29.21 9.36
C GLY A 250 -3.38 -29.69 8.76
N LEU A 251 -3.31 -30.81 8.03
CA LEU A 251 -4.46 -31.48 7.43
C LEU A 251 -5.33 -32.17 8.48
N GLU A 252 -4.69 -32.67 9.54
CA GLU A 252 -5.29 -33.31 10.70
C GLU A 252 -6.23 -32.39 11.50
N ASP A 253 -6.05 -31.07 11.40
CA ASP A 253 -6.91 -30.08 12.05
C ASP A 253 -8.17 -29.76 11.21
N LEU A 254 -8.26 -30.28 9.99
CA LEU A 254 -9.37 -30.03 9.10
C LEU A 254 -10.47 -31.06 9.30
N GLU A 255 -11.68 -30.56 9.51
CA GLU A 255 -12.88 -31.38 9.66
C GLU A 255 -13.88 -31.13 8.53
N THR A 256 -14.69 -32.15 8.24
CA THR A 256 -15.83 -31.99 7.33
C THR A 256 -16.76 -30.90 7.83
N GLY A 257 -17.16 -30.02 6.92
CA GLY A 257 -18.07 -28.92 7.19
C GLY A 257 -17.41 -27.58 7.49
N LEU A 258 -16.09 -27.54 7.67
CA LEU A 258 -15.35 -26.28 7.68
C LEU A 258 -15.42 -25.59 6.33
N VAL A 259 -15.35 -24.26 6.35
CA VAL A 259 -15.31 -23.45 5.13
C VAL A 259 -13.86 -23.07 4.88
N VAL A 260 -13.40 -23.31 3.66
CA VAL A 260 -12.01 -23.06 3.29
C VAL A 260 -11.91 -22.25 2.01
N VAL A 261 -10.80 -21.54 1.87
CA VAL A 261 -10.29 -21.00 0.61
C VAL A 261 -8.98 -21.69 0.31
N ILE A 262 -8.95 -22.43 -0.79
CA ILE A 262 -7.78 -23.14 -1.29
C ILE A 262 -7.09 -22.27 -2.33
N LEU A 263 -5.81 -21.99 -2.13
CA LEU A 263 -4.92 -21.46 -3.14
C LEU A 263 -4.26 -22.64 -3.86
N HIS A 264 -4.38 -22.73 -5.17
CA HIS A 264 -3.81 -23.84 -5.95
C HIS A 264 -3.26 -23.34 -7.29
N GLN A 265 -2.41 -24.12 -7.93
CA GLN A 265 -1.93 -23.76 -9.27
C GLN A 265 -3.03 -24.03 -10.32
N PRO A 266 -3.09 -23.26 -11.41
CA PRO A 266 -3.99 -23.58 -12.52
C PRO A 266 -3.67 -24.98 -13.06
N GLN A 267 -4.70 -25.77 -13.38
CA GLN A 267 -4.59 -27.10 -14.00
C GLN A 267 -3.89 -28.18 -13.15
N GLN A 268 -3.50 -27.83 -11.93
CA GLN A 268 -3.02 -28.79 -10.94
C GLN A 268 -3.99 -28.75 -9.76
N ASP A 269 -4.51 -29.91 -9.39
CA ASP A 269 -5.32 -30.05 -8.19
C ASP A 269 -4.46 -30.00 -6.92
N GLN A 270 -3.23 -29.51 -6.98
CA GLN A 270 -2.35 -29.40 -5.82
C GLN A 270 -2.58 -28.08 -5.06
N ALA A 271 -2.93 -28.19 -3.79
CA ALA A 271 -3.10 -27.05 -2.91
C ALA A 271 -1.73 -26.46 -2.53
N VAL A 272 -1.54 -25.17 -2.77
CA VAL A 272 -0.42 -24.38 -2.27
C VAL A 272 -0.70 -23.85 -0.87
N ALA A 273 -1.96 -23.47 -0.60
CA ALA A 273 -2.38 -23.14 0.75
C ALA A 273 -3.86 -23.46 0.99
N VAL A 274 -4.20 -23.81 2.22
CA VAL A 274 -5.57 -24.01 2.69
C VAL A 274 -5.84 -23.02 3.82
N LEU A 275 -6.80 -22.13 3.61
CA LEU A 275 -7.16 -21.10 4.57
C LEU A 275 -8.55 -21.36 5.12
N VAL A 276 -8.66 -21.66 6.42
CA VAL A 276 -9.95 -21.82 7.10
C VAL A 276 -10.60 -20.45 7.28
N ALA A 277 -11.83 -20.37 6.81
CA ALA A 277 -12.68 -19.21 6.74
C ALA A 277 -13.90 -19.38 7.66
N ASP A 278 -14.46 -18.25 8.09
CA ASP A 278 -15.70 -18.23 8.86
C ASP A 278 -16.87 -18.79 8.02
N GLN A 279 -17.73 -19.63 8.60
CA GLN A 279 -18.91 -20.18 7.90
C GLN A 279 -19.84 -19.09 7.36
N ALA A 280 -19.87 -17.92 8.01
CA ALA A 280 -20.60 -16.74 7.57
C ALA A 280 -20.24 -16.34 6.13
N LEU A 281 -19.01 -16.64 5.66
CA LEU A 281 -18.57 -16.36 4.31
C LEU A 281 -19.32 -17.13 3.22
N LEU A 282 -19.92 -18.30 3.52
CA LEU A 282 -20.75 -19.00 2.53
C LEU A 282 -22.10 -18.30 2.32
N LYS A 283 -22.65 -17.71 3.38
CA LYS A 283 -23.91 -16.96 3.33
C LYS A 283 -23.74 -15.51 2.89
N THR A 284 -22.49 -15.06 2.81
CA THR A 284 -22.17 -13.68 2.47
C THR A 284 -22.46 -13.40 0.99
N GLN A 285 -23.43 -12.55 0.74
CA GLN A 285 -23.74 -11.95 -0.54
C GLN A 285 -22.94 -10.66 -0.72
N ARG A 286 -22.90 -10.14 -1.95
CA ARG A 286 -22.19 -8.90 -2.28
C ARG A 286 -23.04 -8.00 -3.14
N MET A 287 -22.98 -6.71 -2.88
CA MET A 287 -23.72 -5.72 -3.62
C MET A 287 -22.96 -4.43 -3.76
N ARG A 288 -23.07 -3.82 -4.94
CA ARG A 288 -22.38 -2.57 -5.26
C ARG A 288 -23.40 -1.47 -5.46
N GLY A 289 -23.19 -0.33 -4.81
CA GLY A 289 -24.08 0.81 -4.90
C GLY A 289 -23.41 2.13 -4.52
N SER A 290 -24.19 3.20 -4.57
CA SER A 290 -23.80 4.54 -4.13
C SER A 290 -24.32 4.79 -2.72
N VAL A 291 -23.48 5.25 -1.80
CA VAL A 291 -23.91 5.61 -0.44
C VAL A 291 -24.95 6.72 -0.51
N GLN A 292 -26.10 6.53 0.13
CA GLN A 292 -27.10 7.58 0.34
C GLN A 292 -26.92 8.22 1.71
N SER A 293 -26.78 7.39 2.74
CA SER A 293 -26.54 7.80 4.12
C SER A 293 -25.73 6.74 4.85
N ALA A 294 -24.86 7.17 5.75
CA ALA A 294 -24.09 6.30 6.63
C ALA A 294 -23.98 6.98 8.00
N GLY A 295 -24.25 6.24 9.06
CA GLY A 295 -24.15 6.75 10.42
C GLY A 295 -24.80 5.84 11.45
N GLY A 296 -24.32 5.95 12.69
CA GLY A 296 -24.75 5.05 13.77
C GLY A 296 -24.45 3.60 13.41
N LYS A 297 -25.49 2.75 13.34
CA LYS A 297 -25.40 1.32 12.98
C LYS A 297 -26.05 1.00 11.63
N HIS A 298 -26.27 2.01 10.78
CA HIS A 298 -26.98 1.81 9.52
C HIS A 298 -26.20 2.40 8.34
N LEU A 299 -26.16 1.63 7.26
CA LEU A 299 -25.69 2.06 5.96
C LEU A 299 -26.84 1.93 4.97
N THR A 300 -27.09 2.99 4.21
CA THR A 300 -28.02 2.96 3.09
C THR A 300 -27.26 3.20 1.80
N ILE A 301 -27.47 2.34 0.82
CA ILE A 301 -26.93 2.52 -0.54
C ILE A 301 -28.07 2.51 -1.56
N ILE A 302 -27.80 3.10 -2.72
CA ILE A 302 -28.65 3.08 -3.89
C ILE A 302 -28.03 2.12 -4.92
N VAL A 303 -28.83 1.18 -5.40
CA VAL A 303 -28.46 0.22 -6.44
C VAL A 303 -29.49 0.33 -7.57
N GLY A 304 -29.10 0.96 -8.68
CA GLY A 304 -30.09 1.38 -9.68
C GLY A 304 -31.05 2.40 -9.08
N ASP A 305 -32.35 2.09 -9.06
CA ASP A 305 -33.40 2.91 -8.46
C ASP A 305 -33.85 2.40 -7.08
N GLU A 306 -33.23 1.33 -6.58
CA GLU A 306 -33.59 0.71 -5.30
C GLU A 306 -32.73 1.23 -4.16
N LYS A 307 -33.39 1.52 -3.02
CA LYS A 307 -32.75 1.90 -1.77
C LYS A 307 -32.63 0.67 -0.88
N LEU A 308 -31.41 0.38 -0.46
CA LEU A 308 -31.09 -0.82 0.29
C LEU A 308 -30.42 -0.44 1.61
N GLU A 309 -30.93 -0.99 2.70
CA GLU A 309 -30.52 -0.67 4.07
C GLU A 309 -29.81 -1.86 4.71
N PHE A 310 -28.66 -1.57 5.30
CA PHE A 310 -27.80 -2.55 5.96
C PHE A 310 -27.57 -2.14 7.40
N GLU A 311 -27.66 -3.11 8.30
CA GLU A 311 -27.15 -2.98 9.66
C GLU A 311 -25.64 -3.15 9.67
N VAL A 312 -24.97 -2.37 10.52
CA VAL A 312 -23.52 -2.36 10.71
C VAL A 312 -23.26 -2.58 12.19
N ASP A 313 -22.42 -3.57 12.50
CA ASP A 313 -22.04 -3.94 13.86
C ASP A 313 -20.54 -3.77 14.08
N ASP A 314 -20.08 -4.03 15.31
CA ASP A 314 -18.67 -3.90 15.68
C ASP A 314 -17.76 -4.94 14.99
N HIS A 315 -18.34 -5.92 14.29
CA HIS A 315 -17.64 -6.92 13.50
C HIS A 315 -17.61 -6.58 12.00
N THR A 316 -18.36 -5.57 11.55
CA THR A 316 -18.34 -5.11 10.17
C THR A 316 -16.98 -4.48 9.85
N ARG A 317 -16.26 -5.06 8.89
CA ARG A 317 -14.97 -4.52 8.45
C ARG A 317 -15.16 -3.43 7.41
N ILE A 318 -14.75 -2.21 7.73
CA ILE A 318 -14.80 -1.08 6.80
C ILE A 318 -13.40 -0.80 6.28
N ARG A 319 -13.26 -0.68 4.95
CA ARG A 319 -11.99 -0.41 4.27
C ARG A 319 -12.20 0.59 3.15
N GLY A 320 -11.22 1.47 2.94
CA GLY A 320 -11.24 2.44 1.87
C GLY A 320 -10.08 3.43 2.01
N HIS A 321 -9.72 4.11 0.92
CA HIS A 321 -8.71 5.16 1.00
C HIS A 321 -9.28 6.35 1.79
N GLY A 322 -8.67 6.65 2.95
CA GLY A 322 -9.14 7.72 3.84
C GLY A 322 -10.44 7.39 4.59
N ILE A 323 -10.86 6.12 4.62
CA ILE A 323 -12.06 5.66 5.35
C ILE A 323 -11.58 4.84 6.55
N GLN A 324 -11.87 5.31 7.75
CA GLN A 324 -11.56 4.64 9.02
C GLN A 324 -12.80 3.95 9.58
N ASP A 325 -13.96 4.60 9.48
CA ASP A 325 -15.21 4.08 10.01
C ASP A 325 -16.41 4.37 9.10
N LEU A 326 -17.62 4.07 9.60
CA LEU A 326 -18.87 4.21 8.85
C LEU A 326 -19.21 5.68 8.54
N ASN A 327 -18.89 6.60 9.44
CA ASN A 327 -19.23 8.01 9.31
C ASN A 327 -18.38 8.72 8.26
N ASP A 328 -17.23 8.13 7.88
CA ASP A 328 -16.40 8.63 6.79
C ASP A 328 -17.03 8.41 5.40
N LEU A 329 -18.04 7.55 5.30
CA LEU A 329 -18.77 7.29 4.06
C LEU A 329 -19.76 8.42 3.76
N LYS A 330 -19.47 9.18 2.69
CA LYS A 330 -20.30 10.32 2.28
C LYS A 330 -21.29 9.94 1.20
N ASN A 331 -22.39 10.69 1.12
CA ASN A 331 -23.37 10.56 0.04
C ASN A 331 -22.67 10.60 -1.33
N GLY A 332 -23.06 9.68 -2.22
CA GLY A 332 -22.51 9.51 -3.56
C GLY A 332 -21.28 8.62 -3.66
N MET A 333 -20.62 8.26 -2.54
CA MET A 333 -19.45 7.37 -2.59
C MET A 333 -19.84 5.99 -3.12
N GLN A 334 -19.01 5.42 -3.99
CA GLN A 334 -19.20 4.07 -4.49
C GLN A 334 -18.70 3.06 -3.46
N VAL A 335 -19.54 2.09 -3.09
CA VAL A 335 -19.18 1.05 -2.12
C VAL A 335 -19.52 -0.34 -2.66
N LEU A 336 -18.77 -1.33 -2.21
CA LEU A 336 -19.11 -2.75 -2.29
C LEU A 336 -19.41 -3.24 -0.86
N VAL A 337 -20.65 -3.65 -0.62
CA VAL A 337 -21.10 -4.18 0.66
C VAL A 337 -21.14 -5.70 0.58
N PHE A 338 -20.51 -6.36 1.54
CA PHE A 338 -20.61 -7.79 1.80
C PHE A 338 -21.58 -7.97 2.96
N TYR A 339 -22.68 -8.68 2.75
CA TYR A 339 -23.76 -8.77 3.74
C TYR A 339 -24.30 -10.19 3.85
N ILE A 340 -24.97 -10.47 4.96
CA ILE A 340 -25.71 -11.71 5.18
C ILE A 340 -27.15 -11.32 5.46
N GLU A 341 -28.08 -12.09 4.89
CA GLU A 341 -29.50 -11.93 5.16
C GLU A 341 -29.83 -12.48 6.56
N SER A 342 -30.47 -11.63 7.37
CA SER A 342 -31.07 -11.96 8.67
C SER A 342 -32.59 -11.98 8.50
N GLU A 343 -33.33 -12.42 9.53
CA GLU A 343 -34.80 -12.61 9.45
C GLU A 343 -35.54 -11.36 8.95
N ASP A 344 -35.13 -10.16 9.39
CA ASP A 344 -35.79 -8.90 9.05
C ASP A 344 -34.85 -7.82 8.48
N SER A 345 -33.55 -8.11 8.32
CA SER A 345 -32.58 -7.11 7.89
C SER A 345 -31.35 -7.70 7.19
N TRP A 346 -30.54 -6.84 6.55
CA TRP A 346 -29.27 -7.23 5.96
C TRP A 346 -28.11 -6.77 6.84
N LEU A 347 -27.34 -7.72 7.37
CA LEU A 347 -26.21 -7.43 8.23
C LEU A 347 -24.92 -7.33 7.40
N ALA A 348 -24.33 -6.15 7.33
CA ALA A 348 -23.05 -5.94 6.67
C ALA A 348 -21.92 -6.64 7.45
N LYS A 349 -21.15 -7.48 6.77
CA LYS A 349 -19.92 -8.09 7.29
C LYS A 349 -18.66 -7.40 6.78
N GLY A 350 -18.78 -6.68 5.66
CA GLY A 350 -17.70 -5.82 5.20
C GLY A 350 -18.20 -4.72 4.25
N ILE A 351 -17.55 -3.57 4.29
CA ILE A 351 -17.83 -2.44 3.42
C ILE A 351 -16.51 -1.97 2.82
N LEU A 352 -16.42 -1.99 1.49
CA LEU A 352 -15.26 -1.50 0.76
C LEU A 352 -15.64 -0.24 -0.02
N ALA A 353 -15.13 0.91 0.42
CA ALA A 353 -15.23 2.15 -0.35
C ALA A 353 -14.30 2.08 -1.56
N LEU A 354 -14.90 2.26 -2.73
CA LEU A 354 -14.22 2.24 -4.01
C LEU A 354 -13.77 3.67 -4.34
N PRO A 355 -12.59 3.84 -4.96
CA PRO A 355 -12.15 5.15 -5.42
C PRO A 355 -13.21 5.75 -6.36
N SER A 356 -13.55 7.01 -6.14
CA SER A 356 -14.41 7.78 -7.03
C SER A 356 -13.80 7.76 -8.42
N ARG A 357 -14.57 7.30 -9.42
CA ARG A 357 -14.21 7.54 -10.81
C ARG A 357 -14.43 9.03 -11.03
N THR A 358 -13.35 9.81 -11.06
CA THR A 358 -13.43 11.17 -11.61
C THR A 358 -13.98 11.02 -13.04
N PRO A 359 -15.09 11.67 -13.38
CA PRO A 359 -15.67 11.59 -14.71
C PRO A 359 -14.71 12.10 -15.79
#